data_AF-W1XCV1-F1
#
_entry.id   AF-W1XCV1-F1
#
_cell.length_a   1.000
_cell.length_b   1.000
_cell.length_c   1.000
_cell.angle_alpha   90.00
_cell.angle_beta   90.00
_cell.angle_gamma   90.00
#
_symmetry.space_group_name_H-M   'P 1'
#
loop_
_entity.id
_entity.type
_entity.pdbx_description
1 polymer ?
#
loop_
_entity_poly.entity_id
_entity_poly.type
_entity_poly.pdbx_seq_one_letter_code
_entity_poly.pdbx_strand_id
1 'polypeptide(L)' 'MSTIIMDLCSYTRLGLTGYLLSRGVKKREINDIETVDDLAIACDSQRPSVVFINEDCFIHDAS' A
#
# COMPACT_ATOMS: atom_id res chain seq x y z
N MET A 1 9.40 -9.63 3.44
CA MET A 1 9.59 -8.19 3.21
C MET A 1 8.21 -7.58 3.13
N SER A 2 7.87 -6.61 3.99
CA SER A 2 6.54 -5.99 3.98
C SER A 2 6.43 -4.99 2.82
N THR A 3 5.28 -4.98 2.16
CA THR A 3 4.92 -4.06 1.08
C THR A 3 3.64 -3.34 1.47
N ILE A 4 3.61 -2.03 1.28
CA ILE A 4 2.40 -1.22 1.48
C ILE A 4 1.85 -0.77 0.13
N ILE A 5 0.54 -0.75 -0.02
CA ILE A 5 -0.17 -0.20 -1.17
C ILE A 5 -1.15 0.87 -0.68
N MET A 6 -1.00 2.09 -1.16
CA MET A 6 -1.93 3.20 -0.93
C MET A 6 -2.47 3.67 -2.28
N ASP A 7 -3.72 3.30 -2.56
CA ASP A 7 -4.40 3.61 -3.81
C ASP A 7 -5.92 3.62 -3.60
N LEU A 8 -6.62 4.63 -4.14
CA LEU A 8 -8.09 4.73 -4.12
C LEU A 8 -8.74 3.73 -5.09
N CYS A 9 -8.02 3.31 -6.14
CA CYS A 9 -8.54 2.42 -7.15
C CYS A 9 -8.47 0.95 -6.71
N SER A 10 -9.62 0.38 -6.33
CA SER A 10 -9.72 -1.04 -5.96
C SER A 10 -9.20 -2.01 -7.03
N TYR A 11 -9.35 -1.68 -8.31
CA TYR A 11 -8.82 -2.53 -9.40
C TYR A 11 -7.30 -2.50 -9.48
N THR A 12 -6.67 -1.33 -9.26
CA THR A 12 -5.21 -1.22 -9.21
C THR A 12 -4.65 -1.99 -8.01
N ARG A 13 -5.25 -1.83 -6.82
CA ARG A 13 -4.88 -2.61 -5.63
C ARG A 13 -4.97 -4.12 -5.86
N LEU A 14 -6.07 -4.57 -6.47
CA LEU A 14 -6.26 -5.99 -6.82
C LEU A 14 -5.19 -6.47 -7.80
N GLY A 15 -4.88 -5.70 -8.84
CA GLY A 15 -3.85 -6.01 -9.83
C GLY A 15 -2.44 -6.09 -9.21
N LEU A 16 -2.07 -5.10 -8.40
CA LEU A 16 -0.79 -5.07 -7.68
C LEU A 16 -0.67 -6.24 -6.70
N THR A 17 -1.72 -6.50 -5.91
CA THR A 17 -1.75 -7.64 -4.99
C THR A 17 -1.59 -8.96 -5.75
N GLY A 18 -2.34 -9.16 -6.84
CA GLY A 18 -2.23 -10.35 -7.68
C GLY A 18 -0.82 -10.53 -8.25
N TYR A 19 -0.21 -9.44 -8.73
CA TYR A 19 1.17 -9.45 -9.20
C TYR A 19 2.15 -9.84 -8.09
N LEU A 20 2.10 -9.20 -6.93
CA LEU A 20 3.00 -9.49 -5.80
C LEU A 20 2.87 -10.94 -5.31
N LEU A 21 1.65 -11.45 -5.20
CA LEU A 21 1.39 -12.86 -4.88
C LEU A 21 2.01 -13.80 -5.92
N SER A 22 1.89 -13.50 -7.21
CA SER A 22 2.51 -14.29 -8.29
C SER A 22 4.04 -14.29 -8.25
N ARG A 23 4.66 -13.28 -7.63
CA ARG A 23 6.10 -13.17 -7.41
C ARG A 23 6.57 -13.78 -6.09
N GLY A 24 5.66 -14.41 -5.34
CA GLY A 24 5.97 -15.13 -4.10
C GLY A 24 5.91 -14.28 -2.82
N VAL A 25 5.44 -13.04 -2.90
CA VAL A 25 5.15 -12.24 -1.70
C VAL A 25 3.94 -12.86 -1.00
N LYS A 26 3.99 -13.04 0.32
CA LYS A 26 2.87 -13.62 1.06
C LYS A 26 1.78 -12.57 1.25
N LYS A 27 0.51 -12.98 1.19
CA LYS A 27 -0.62 -12.05 1.41
C LYS A 27 -0.50 -11.25 2.72
N ARG A 28 -0.03 -11.89 3.80
CA ARG A 28 0.21 -11.23 5.11
C ARG A 28 1.32 -10.18 5.12
N GLU A 29 2.12 -10.11 4.05
CA GLU A 29 3.19 -9.13 3.87
C GLU A 29 2.75 -7.98 2.94
N ILE A 30 1.50 -7.97 2.49
CA ILE A 30 0.91 -6.90 1.66
C ILE A 30 -0.14 -6.21 2.52
N ASN A 31 0.04 -4.92 2.75
CA ASN A 31 -0.88 -4.11 3.55
C ASN A 31 -1.45 -2.98 2.69
N ASP A 32 -2.78 -2.92 2.61
CA ASP A 32 -3.50 -1.82 1.99
C ASP A 32 -3.74 -0.73 3.03
N ILE A 33 -3.50 0.53 2.67
CA ILE A 33 -3.68 1.71 3.53
C ILE A 33 -4.49 2.77 2.79
N GLU A 34 -5.34 3.48 3.52
CA GLU A 34 -6.24 4.49 2.96
C GLU A 34 -5.83 5.93 3.30
N THR A 35 -5.12 6.16 4.41
CA THR A 35 -4.77 7.51 4.89
C THR A 35 -3.26 7.72 5.02
N VAL A 36 -2.82 8.98 4.95
CA VAL A 36 -1.39 9.34 5.13
C VAL A 36 -0.93 9.08 6.56
N ASP A 37 -1.80 9.29 7.55
CA ASP A 37 -1.51 9.01 8.96
C ASP A 37 -1.27 7.52 9.19
N ASP A 38 -2.14 6.66 8.66
CA ASP A 38 -1.95 5.21 8.74
C ASP A 38 -0.68 4.76 8.00
N LEU A 39 -0.34 5.42 6.89
CA LEU A 39 0.89 5.15 6.14
C LEU A 39 2.12 5.46 6.99
N ALA A 40 2.13 6.59 7.71
CA ALA A 40 3.22 6.95 8.62
C ALA A 40 3.38 5.92 9.74
N ILE A 41 2.29 5.53 10.39
CA ILE A 41 2.27 4.53 11.47
C ILE A 41 2.76 3.16 10.95
N ALA A 42 2.31 2.75 9.76
CA ALA A 42 2.70 1.47 9.16
C ALA A 42 4.18 1.47 8.72
N CYS A 43 4.69 2.59 8.21
CA CYS A 43 6.12 2.70 7.88
C CYS A 43 6.99 2.52 9.12
N ASP A 44 6.64 3.17 10.23
CA ASP A 44 7.40 3.07 11.48
C ASP A 44 7.34 1.67 12.10
N SER A 45 6.15 1.08 12.13
CA SER A 45 5.92 -0.22 12.77
C SER A 45 6.40 -1.41 11.94
N GLN A 46 6.21 -1.37 10.62
CA GLN A 46 6.44 -2.52 9.75
C GLN A 46 7.73 -2.43 8.93
N ARG A 47 8.33 -1.23 8.82
CA ARG A 47 9.54 -0.95 8.03
C ARG A 47 9.49 -1.63 6.65
N PRO A 48 8.50 -1.29 5.82
CA PRO A 48 8.31 -1.91 4.52
C PRO A 48 9.51 -1.66 3.61
N SER A 49 9.78 -2.62 2.72
CA SER A 49 10.86 -2.50 1.74
C SER A 49 10.44 -1.71 0.50
N VAL A 50 9.13 -1.72 0.20
CA VAL A 50 8.52 -1.03 -0.93
C VAL A 50 7.17 -0.47 -0.50
N VAL A 51 6.85 0.75 -0.93
CA VAL A 51 5.54 1.38 -0.78
C VAL A 51 5.06 1.81 -2.16
N PHE A 52 3.90 1.33 -2.58
CA PHE A 52 3.20 1.82 -3.77
C PHE A 52 2.25 2.93 -3.35
N ILE A 53 2.38 4.09 -3.96
CA ILE A 53 1.59 5.27 -3.65
C ILE A 53 0.99 5.79 -4.95
N ASN A 54 -0.34 5.89 -5.00
CA ASN A 54 -1.01 6.68 -6.02
C ASN A 54 -0.98 8.17 -5.62
N GLU A 55 -0.64 9.07 -6.54
CA GLU A 55 -0.57 10.51 -6.29
C GLU A 55 -1.91 11.10 -5.87
N ASP A 56 -3.02 10.57 -6.39
CA ASP A 56 -4.37 11.01 -6.03
C ASP A 56 -4.67 10.82 -4.53
N CYS A 57 -3.98 9.89 -3.86
CA CYS A 57 -4.09 9.67 -2.42
C CYS A 57 -3.43 10.78 -1.57
N PHE A 58 -2.52 11.58 -2.15
CA PHE A 58 -1.80 12.66 -1.46
C PHE A 58 -2.38 14.05 -1.74
N ILE A 59 -2.95 14.24 -2.92
CA ILE A 59 -3.38 15.57 -3.40
C ILE A 59 -4.81 15.90 -2.89
N HIS A 60 -5.56 14.88 -2.48
CA HIS A 60 -6.95 14.99 -2.04
C HIS A 60 -7.16 14.78 -0.55
N ASP A 61 -6.16 15.06 0.29
CA ASP A 61 -6.36 15.26 1.72
C ASP A 61 -7.11 16.59 1.92
N ALA A 62 -8.38 16.58 1.48
CA ALA A 62 -9.31 17.67 1.59
C ALA A 62 -9.72 17.73 3.07
N SER A 63 -8.97 18.55 3.81
CA SER A 63 -9.41 19.16 5.06
C SER A 63 -10.90 19.48 5.09
#